data_AF-A0A839P5X8-F1
#
_entry.id   AF-A0A839P5X8-F1
#
_cell.length_a   1.000
_cell.length_b   1.000
_cell.length_c   1.000
_cell.angle_alpha   90.00
_cell.angle_beta   90.00
_cell.angle_gamma   90.00
#
_symmetry.space_group_name_H-M   'P 1'
#
loop_
_entity.id
_entity.type
_entity.pdbx_description
1 polymer ?
#
loop_
_entity_poly.entity_id
_entity_poly.type
_entity_poly.pdbx_seq_one_letter_code
_entity_poly.pdbx_strand_id
1 'polypeptide(L)'
;MQGTQALASPAEATAAGKSVRETALAKTVLGSAGAGVVGVDASKADQIKLKAGNTGYTFTVAATDTVNDLVNSINKSGIATATVDSSGRFVVTGTGSDTITLQAGRTAAGTFTADAGETSKLTGGAAFSVAGGTSAQRSALVDQFNNLRTQINQAAQDAGFNGTNLLAGDSLTIAFNEKTGAAQSKLSVQGSALSADALGLGRFVDSAMGQAGANFGVQNNADLGKAADALTNALTSLKSLSSTLGSNLSVVQTRQDFTKQMVDVLDTGSANLVNADMNAEAATSQALSTRQSLAISALSLANQANQGILQLLR
;
A
#
# COMPACT_ATOMS: atom_id res chain seq x y z
N MET A 1 -11.82 -4.92 32.63
CA MET A 1 -11.18 -4.40 33.86
C MET A 1 -12.22 -4.36 34.96
N GLN A 2 -11.89 -4.72 36.20
CA GLN A 2 -12.83 -4.77 37.33
C GLN A 2 -12.35 -3.82 38.42
N GLY A 3 -13.26 -3.01 38.96
CA GLY A 3 -12.98 -2.15 40.11
C GLY A 3 -12.58 -3.00 41.31
N THR A 4 -11.67 -2.49 42.13
CA THR A 4 -11.13 -3.21 43.28
C THR A 4 -12.08 -3.21 44.47
N GLN A 5 -13.11 -2.35 44.46
CA GLN A 5 -14.14 -2.27 45.49
C GLN A 5 -15.54 -2.33 44.89
N ALA A 6 -16.47 -2.90 45.65
CA ALA A 6 -17.88 -2.95 45.28
C ALA A 6 -18.54 -1.58 45.54
N LEU A 7 -19.39 -1.12 44.61
CA LEU A 7 -20.13 0.13 44.73
C LEU A 7 -21.30 0.04 45.71
N ALA A 8 -21.78 -1.17 45.98
CA ALA A 8 -22.76 -1.48 47.00
C ALA A 8 -22.26 -2.61 47.91
N SER A 9 -22.52 -2.47 49.21
CA SER A 9 -22.26 -3.51 50.19
C SER A 9 -23.40 -4.55 50.21
N PRO A 10 -23.12 -5.79 50.66
CA PRO A 10 -24.17 -6.79 50.88
C PRO A 10 -25.26 -6.32 51.85
N ALA A 11 -24.91 -5.53 52.87
CA ALA A 11 -25.86 -5.00 53.84
C ALA A 11 -26.86 -4.00 53.22
N GLU A 12 -26.38 -3.11 52.33
CA GLU A 12 -27.25 -2.20 51.57
C GLU A 12 -28.18 -2.99 50.63
N ALA A 13 -27.68 -4.06 50.01
CA ALA A 13 -28.48 -4.90 49.12
C ALA A 13 -29.60 -5.65 49.87
N THR A 14 -29.29 -6.19 51.05
CA THR A 14 -30.29 -6.79 51.94
C THR A 14 -31.34 -5.78 52.38
N ALA A 15 -30.94 -4.57 52.75
CA ALA A 15 -31.86 -3.49 53.14
C ALA A 15 -32.76 -3.03 51.97
N ALA A 16 -32.26 -3.07 50.74
CA ALA A 16 -33.00 -2.71 49.54
C ALA A 16 -33.86 -3.86 48.95
N GLY A 17 -33.73 -5.09 49.47
CA GLY A 17 -34.42 -6.27 48.94
C GLY A 17 -34.01 -6.65 47.51
N LYS A 18 -32.79 -6.30 47.09
CA LYS A 18 -32.28 -6.47 45.72
C LYS A 18 -30.93 -7.19 45.73
N SER A 19 -30.46 -7.63 44.57
CA SER A 19 -29.08 -8.11 44.44
C SER A 19 -28.06 -6.97 44.67
N VAL A 20 -26.82 -7.32 45.03
CA VAL A 20 -25.73 -6.34 45.19
C VAL A 20 -25.49 -5.57 43.89
N ARG A 21 -25.60 -6.25 42.75
CA ARG A 21 -25.52 -5.65 41.41
C ARG A 21 -26.60 -4.61 41.17
N GLU A 22 -27.86 -4.94 41.40
CA GLU A 22 -28.99 -4.01 41.19
C GLU A 22 -28.95 -2.82 42.15
N THR A 23 -28.49 -3.07 43.38
CA THR A 23 -28.28 -2.02 44.37
C THR A 23 -27.19 -1.06 43.91
N ALA A 24 -26.06 -1.57 43.42
CA ALA A 24 -24.97 -0.77 42.86
C ALA A 24 -25.41 0.04 41.62
N LEU A 25 -26.14 -0.58 40.69
CA LEU A 25 -26.65 0.09 39.49
C LEU A 25 -27.63 1.23 39.80
N ALA A 26 -28.40 1.11 40.89
CA ALA A 26 -29.39 2.09 41.30
C ALA A 26 -28.81 3.27 42.08
N LYS A 27 -27.53 3.23 42.51
CA LYS A 27 -26.93 4.35 43.24
C LYS A 27 -26.75 5.55 42.32
N THR A 28 -27.08 6.75 42.79
CA THR A 28 -26.70 7.98 42.08
C THR A 28 -25.19 8.16 42.14
N VAL A 29 -24.61 8.72 41.08
CA VAL A 29 -23.14 8.89 40.98
C VAL A 29 -22.69 10.07 41.85
N LEU A 30 -23.37 11.22 41.71
CA LEU A 30 -23.04 12.45 42.41
C LEU A 30 -23.73 12.54 43.79
N GLY A 31 -23.02 13.12 44.75
CA GLY A 31 -23.55 13.47 46.07
C GLY A 31 -22.64 13.07 47.21
N SER A 32 -23.17 13.14 48.45
CA SER A 32 -22.44 12.65 49.62
C SER A 32 -22.49 11.12 49.66
N ALA A 33 -21.35 10.46 49.89
CA ALA A 33 -21.26 9.02 49.96
C ALA A 33 -22.22 8.46 51.03
N GLY A 34 -23.04 7.47 50.65
CA GLY A 34 -24.03 6.90 51.57
C GLY A 34 -24.90 5.82 50.93
N ALA A 35 -25.92 5.38 51.67
CA ALA A 35 -26.90 4.42 51.16
C ALA A 35 -27.62 5.03 49.95
N GLY A 36 -27.41 4.43 48.76
CA GLY A 36 -27.98 4.92 47.50
C GLY A 36 -27.14 5.93 46.71
N VAL A 37 -25.95 6.34 47.18
CA VAL A 37 -25.09 7.31 46.47
C VAL A 37 -23.63 6.83 46.46
N VAL A 38 -22.96 6.87 45.30
CA VAL A 38 -21.54 6.47 45.16
C VAL A 38 -20.61 7.47 45.86
N GLY A 39 -20.93 8.75 45.77
CA GLY A 39 -20.28 9.80 46.56
C GLY A 39 -19.33 10.71 45.79
N VAL A 40 -19.46 10.78 44.46
CA VAL A 40 -18.65 11.69 43.64
C VAL A 40 -19.05 13.14 43.94
N ASP A 41 -18.07 13.97 44.28
CA ASP A 41 -18.24 15.37 44.62
C ASP A 41 -18.40 16.21 43.35
N ALA A 42 -19.61 16.70 43.11
CA ALA A 42 -19.96 17.49 41.94
C ALA A 42 -19.14 18.80 41.80
N SER A 43 -18.55 19.31 42.88
CA SER A 43 -17.67 20.50 42.80
C SER A 43 -16.30 20.19 42.19
N LYS A 44 -15.87 18.93 42.28
CA LYS A 44 -14.58 18.43 41.80
C LYS A 44 -14.71 17.66 40.49
N ALA A 45 -15.79 16.89 40.34
CA ALA A 45 -16.06 16.11 39.16
C ALA A 45 -17.57 16.09 38.82
N ASP A 46 -17.91 16.67 37.67
CA ASP A 46 -19.23 16.61 37.04
C ASP A 46 -19.19 15.88 35.70
N GLN A 47 -18.01 15.42 35.27
CA GLN A 47 -17.79 14.74 34.00
C GLN A 47 -16.96 13.48 34.20
N ILE A 48 -17.27 12.46 33.41
CA ILE A 48 -16.43 11.28 33.27
C ILE A 48 -15.88 11.26 31.84
N LYS A 49 -14.56 11.23 31.75
CA LYS A 49 -13.83 11.12 30.50
C LYS A 49 -13.29 9.72 30.34
N LEU A 50 -13.79 9.04 29.31
CA LEU A 50 -13.26 7.79 28.82
C LEU A 50 -12.34 8.08 27.63
N LYS A 51 -11.18 7.46 27.59
CA LYS A 51 -10.23 7.62 26.49
C LYS A 51 -9.59 6.28 26.16
N ALA A 52 -9.48 5.97 24.88
CA ALA A 52 -8.69 4.86 24.35
C ALA A 52 -7.78 5.42 23.26
N GLY A 53 -6.46 5.37 23.47
CA GLY A 53 -5.51 5.98 22.54
C GLY A 53 -5.78 7.47 22.35
N ASN A 54 -6.08 7.90 21.11
CA ASN A 54 -6.44 9.29 20.79
C ASN A 54 -7.94 9.58 20.83
N THR A 55 -8.79 8.54 20.93
CA THR A 55 -10.24 8.68 20.92
C THR A 55 -10.74 8.93 22.34
N GLY A 56 -11.43 10.05 22.55
CA GLY A 56 -12.01 10.41 23.84
C GLY A 56 -13.52 10.56 23.75
N TYR A 57 -14.21 10.10 24.79
CA TYR A 57 -15.63 10.31 25.00
C TYR A 57 -15.84 10.90 26.39
N THR A 58 -16.42 12.09 26.47
CA THR A 58 -16.71 12.75 27.74
C THR A 58 -18.22 12.89 27.85
N PHE A 59 -18.78 12.47 28.97
CA PHE A 59 -20.18 12.70 29.29
C PHE A 59 -20.27 13.41 30.64
N THR A 60 -21.20 14.36 30.70
CA THR A 60 -21.56 15.07 31.92
C THR A 60 -22.51 14.20 32.73
N VAL A 61 -22.29 14.12 34.02
CA VAL A 61 -23.13 13.39 34.97
C VAL A 61 -24.08 14.39 35.62
N ALA A 62 -25.38 14.19 35.47
CA ALA A 62 -26.41 14.98 36.15
C ALA A 62 -26.64 14.46 37.58
N ALA A 63 -27.27 15.28 38.43
CA ALA A 63 -27.52 14.93 39.82
C ALA A 63 -28.40 13.67 40.01
N THR A 64 -29.26 13.36 39.03
CA THR A 64 -30.13 12.19 39.03
C THR A 64 -29.50 10.95 38.38
N ASP A 65 -28.34 11.10 37.74
CA ASP A 65 -27.74 10.00 36.98
C ASP A 65 -27.23 8.92 37.91
N THR A 66 -27.58 7.69 37.56
CA THR A 66 -27.23 6.49 38.30
C THR A 66 -26.00 5.81 37.70
N VAL A 67 -25.45 4.83 38.42
CA VAL A 67 -24.40 3.96 37.89
C VAL A 67 -24.89 3.22 36.63
N ASN A 68 -26.19 2.94 36.51
CA ASN A 68 -26.76 2.39 35.28
C ASN A 68 -26.68 3.37 34.10
N ASP A 69 -26.91 4.66 34.32
CA ASP A 69 -26.78 5.69 33.29
C ASP A 69 -25.32 5.89 32.87
N LEU A 70 -24.40 5.79 33.83
CA LEU A 70 -22.95 5.73 33.59
C LEU A 70 -22.58 4.53 32.71
N VAL A 71 -23.06 3.33 33.06
CA VAL A 71 -22.85 2.10 32.26
C VAL A 71 -23.39 2.29 30.84
N ASN A 72 -24.60 2.81 30.69
CA ASN A 72 -25.23 3.04 29.39
C ASN A 72 -24.47 4.08 28.57
N SER A 73 -23.99 5.16 29.19
CA SER A 73 -23.20 6.20 28.52
C SER A 73 -21.86 5.66 28.03
N ILE A 74 -21.20 4.80 28.80
CA ILE A 74 -19.97 4.12 28.36
C ILE A 74 -20.27 3.15 27.22
N ASN A 75 -21.32 2.33 27.31
CA ASN A 75 -21.70 1.40 26.24
C ASN A 75 -22.09 2.11 24.93
N LYS A 76 -22.62 3.34 25.01
CA LYS A 76 -22.89 4.20 23.84
C LYS A 76 -21.64 4.83 23.23
N SER A 77 -20.52 4.89 23.95
CA SER A 77 -19.29 5.54 23.46
C SER A 77 -18.66 4.83 22.25
N GLY A 78 -18.93 3.53 22.07
CA GLY A 78 -18.25 2.67 21.09
C GLY A 78 -16.78 2.32 21.45
N ILE A 79 -16.24 2.94 22.51
CA ILE A 79 -14.83 2.80 22.94
C ILE A 79 -14.65 1.65 23.94
N ALA A 80 -15.64 1.42 24.80
CA ALA A 80 -15.60 0.38 25.81
C ALA A 80 -17.00 -0.15 26.12
N THR A 81 -17.05 -1.33 26.70
CA THR A 81 -18.24 -1.89 27.33
C THR A 81 -18.11 -1.80 28.85
N ALA A 82 -19.14 -1.32 29.53
CA ALA A 82 -19.21 -1.26 30.99
C ALA A 82 -20.31 -2.17 31.52
N THR A 83 -20.08 -2.77 32.69
CA THR A 83 -21.05 -3.56 33.44
C THR A 83 -20.80 -3.42 34.94
N VAL A 84 -21.73 -3.92 35.76
CA VAL A 84 -21.49 -4.20 37.18
C VAL A 84 -21.60 -5.71 37.37
N ASP A 85 -20.59 -6.31 38.00
CA ASP A 85 -20.57 -7.77 38.24
C ASP A 85 -21.50 -8.19 39.39
N SER A 86 -21.59 -9.50 39.63
CA SER A 86 -22.41 -10.06 40.72
C SER A 86 -21.96 -9.64 42.12
N SER A 87 -20.70 -9.21 42.26
CA SER A 87 -20.11 -8.70 43.51
C SER A 87 -20.29 -7.19 43.67
N GLY A 88 -20.99 -6.51 42.76
CA GLY A 88 -21.22 -5.07 42.82
C GLY A 88 -20.04 -4.22 42.36
N ARG A 89 -19.01 -4.81 41.74
CA ARG A 89 -17.85 -4.05 41.25
C ARG A 89 -18.12 -3.52 39.85
N PHE A 90 -17.68 -2.30 39.60
CA PHE A 90 -17.78 -1.68 38.30
C PHE A 90 -16.72 -2.23 37.35
N VAL A 91 -17.14 -2.71 36.19
CA VAL A 91 -16.29 -3.38 35.21
C VAL A 91 -16.33 -2.58 33.91
N VAL A 92 -15.16 -2.26 33.35
CA VAL A 92 -15.02 -1.62 32.03
C VAL A 92 -14.05 -2.42 31.18
N THR A 93 -14.45 -2.81 29.99
CA THR A 93 -13.66 -3.63 29.06
C THR A 93 -13.59 -2.93 27.71
N GLY A 94 -12.39 -2.78 27.17
CA GLY A 94 -12.21 -2.16 25.87
C GLY A 94 -12.75 -2.96 24.72
N THR A 95 -13.21 -2.24 23.69
CA THR A 95 -13.58 -2.84 22.41
C THR A 95 -12.37 -3.03 21.50
N GLY A 96 -11.24 -2.37 21.80
CA GLY A 96 -10.00 -2.42 21.02
C GLY A 96 -8.75 -2.76 21.83
N SER A 97 -7.58 -2.57 21.20
CA SER A 97 -6.27 -2.86 21.80
C SER A 97 -5.66 -1.66 22.54
N ASP A 98 -6.26 -0.48 22.37
CA ASP A 98 -5.82 0.76 23.02
C ASP A 98 -5.95 0.69 24.54
N THR A 99 -4.98 1.31 25.23
CA THR A 99 -5.07 1.49 26.70
C THR A 99 -6.28 2.37 27.01
N ILE A 100 -7.18 1.85 27.86
CA ILE A 100 -8.36 2.60 28.28
C ILE A 100 -8.08 3.29 29.59
N THR A 101 -8.38 4.58 29.60
CA THR A 101 -8.42 5.40 30.81
C THR A 101 -9.83 5.90 31.05
N LEU A 102 -10.32 5.75 32.27
CA LEU A 102 -11.53 6.38 32.75
C LEU A 102 -11.17 7.30 33.92
N GLN A 103 -11.55 8.57 33.79
CA GLN A 103 -11.20 9.62 34.74
C GLN A 103 -12.46 10.44 35.05
N ALA A 104 -12.76 10.59 36.34
CA ALA A 104 -13.71 11.61 36.80
C ALA A 104 -12.98 12.94 36.91
N GLY A 105 -13.66 14.03 36.56
CA GLY A 105 -13.08 15.36 36.61
C GLY A 105 -14.07 16.43 36.17
N ARG A 106 -13.57 17.65 35.98
CA ARG A 106 -14.37 18.80 35.56
C ARG A 106 -13.66 19.58 34.47
N THR A 107 -14.44 20.11 33.53
CA THR A 107 -13.92 21.07 32.55
C THR A 107 -14.12 22.49 33.04
N ALA A 108 -13.02 23.22 33.20
CA ALA A 108 -13.02 24.65 33.52
C ALA A 108 -12.21 25.39 32.46
N ALA A 109 -12.73 26.50 31.94
CA ALA A 109 -12.09 27.28 30.88
C ALA A 109 -11.59 26.42 29.68
N GLY A 110 -12.40 25.42 29.27
CA GLY A 110 -12.09 24.54 28.13
C GLY A 110 -11.08 23.42 28.41
N THR A 111 -10.52 23.33 29.61
CA THR A 111 -9.57 22.27 29.99
C THR A 111 -10.18 21.28 30.97
N PHE A 112 -10.20 20.00 30.61
CA PHE A 112 -10.60 18.91 31.50
C PHE A 112 -9.50 18.64 32.53
N THR A 113 -9.83 18.78 33.81
CA THR A 113 -8.94 18.45 34.93
C THR A 113 -9.47 17.20 35.63
N ALA A 114 -8.69 16.11 35.61
CA ALA A 114 -9.04 14.86 36.27
C ALA A 114 -8.82 14.97 37.79
N ASP A 115 -9.75 14.42 38.57
CA ASP A 115 -9.61 14.21 40.01
C ASP A 115 -9.49 12.71 40.29
N ALA A 116 -8.30 12.30 40.74
CA ALA A 116 -8.00 10.89 41.01
C ALA A 116 -8.80 10.35 42.21
N GLY A 117 -9.14 11.20 43.18
CA GLY A 117 -9.94 10.83 44.35
C GLY A 117 -11.38 10.53 43.93
N GLU A 118 -11.97 11.40 43.12
CA GLU A 118 -13.32 11.18 42.58
C GLU A 118 -13.38 9.97 41.64
N THR A 119 -12.33 9.75 40.84
CA THR A 119 -12.20 8.54 40.02
C THR A 119 -12.18 7.29 40.92
N SER A 120 -11.41 7.32 42.01
CA SER A 120 -11.28 6.18 42.93
C SER A 120 -12.59 5.80 43.62
N LYS A 121 -13.55 6.71 43.75
CA LYS A 121 -14.88 6.41 44.31
C LYS A 121 -15.72 5.54 43.38
N LEU A 122 -15.50 5.62 42.06
CA LEU A 122 -16.19 4.80 41.06
C LEU A 122 -15.52 3.45 40.84
N THR A 123 -14.22 3.36 41.09
CA THR A 123 -13.39 2.22 40.66
C THR A 123 -12.77 1.45 41.81
N GLY A 124 -12.76 2.00 43.02
CA GLY A 124 -12.18 1.39 44.21
C GLY A 124 -10.66 1.56 44.36
N GLY A 125 -9.98 2.28 43.46
CA GLY A 125 -8.53 2.51 43.49
C GLY A 125 -8.07 3.59 42.50
N ALA A 126 -6.76 3.78 42.33
CA ALA A 126 -6.22 4.71 41.33
C ALA A 126 -6.76 4.40 39.92
N ALA A 127 -6.81 5.44 39.06
CA ALA A 127 -7.42 5.44 37.74
C ALA A 127 -7.32 4.10 36.98
N PHE A 128 -8.42 3.68 36.31
CA PHE A 128 -8.38 2.56 35.37
C PHE A 128 -7.30 2.86 34.32
N SER A 129 -6.18 2.15 34.37
CA SER A 129 -5.17 2.14 33.31
C SER A 129 -4.63 0.72 33.24
N VAL A 130 -5.05 -0.01 32.22
CA VAL A 130 -4.41 -1.26 31.83
C VAL A 130 -3.74 -1.00 30.50
N ALA A 131 -2.41 -1.07 30.50
CA ALA A 131 -1.65 -1.11 29.26
C ALA A 131 -2.21 -2.26 28.42
N GLY A 132 -2.63 -1.97 27.18
CA GLY A 132 -2.85 -3.01 26.19
C GLY A 132 -1.62 -3.91 26.18
N GLY A 133 -1.80 -5.20 26.43
CA GLY A 133 -0.74 -6.19 26.26
C GLY A 133 -0.79 -6.71 24.83
N THR A 134 0.36 -6.84 24.18
CA THR A 134 0.43 -7.51 22.88
C THR A 134 0.30 -9.00 23.12
N SER A 135 -0.68 -9.62 22.46
CA SER A 135 -0.80 -11.07 22.49
C SER A 135 0.35 -11.70 21.70
N ALA A 136 0.78 -12.90 22.06
CA ALA A 136 1.81 -13.63 21.32
C ALA A 136 1.45 -13.75 19.81
N GLN A 137 0.15 -13.88 19.50
CA GLN A 137 -0.35 -13.90 18.12
C GLN A 137 -0.13 -12.56 17.41
N ARG A 138 -0.34 -11.43 18.07
CA ARG A 138 -0.08 -10.10 17.47
C ARG A 138 1.41 -9.87 17.27
N SER A 139 2.26 -10.26 18.21
CA SER A 139 3.71 -10.19 18.02
C SER A 139 4.15 -11.00 16.80
N ALA A 140 3.63 -12.23 16.64
CA ALA A 140 3.93 -13.05 15.47
C ALA A 140 3.47 -12.41 14.16
N LEU A 141 2.31 -11.74 14.13
CA LEU A 141 1.83 -11.01 12.95
C LEU A 141 2.70 -9.79 12.62
N VAL A 142 3.20 -9.07 13.63
CA VAL A 142 4.16 -7.97 13.45
C VAL A 142 5.44 -8.48 12.78
N ASP A 143 5.96 -9.61 13.25
CA ASP A 143 7.14 -10.24 12.66
C ASP A 143 6.88 -10.69 11.22
N GLN A 144 5.76 -11.36 10.96
CA GLN A 144 5.35 -11.77 9.62
C GLN A 144 5.24 -10.58 8.65
N PHE A 145 4.60 -9.50 9.06
CA PHE A 145 4.49 -8.30 8.24
C PHE A 145 5.85 -7.67 7.94
N ASN A 146 6.70 -7.52 8.95
CA ASN A 146 8.03 -6.95 8.78
C ASN A 146 8.96 -7.84 7.92
N ASN A 147 8.76 -9.17 7.97
CA ASN A 147 9.43 -10.11 7.07
C ASN A 147 8.93 -9.95 5.64
N LEU A 148 7.61 -9.83 5.42
CA LEU A 148 7.05 -9.58 4.08
C LEU A 148 7.53 -8.25 3.49
N ARG A 149 7.67 -7.18 4.29
CA ARG A 149 8.33 -5.94 3.83
C ARG A 149 9.74 -6.20 3.31
N THR A 150 10.49 -7.01 4.03
CA THR A 150 11.87 -7.36 3.66
C THR A 150 11.88 -8.17 2.36
N GLN A 151 10.94 -9.10 2.20
CA GLN A 151 10.76 -9.84 0.95
C GLN A 151 10.35 -8.94 -0.22
N ILE A 152 9.52 -7.91 0.00
CA ILE A 152 9.22 -6.90 -1.03
C ILE A 152 10.50 -6.20 -1.49
N ASN A 153 11.34 -5.77 -0.54
CA ASN A 153 12.61 -5.12 -0.86
C ASN A 153 13.56 -6.07 -1.62
N GLN A 154 13.62 -7.34 -1.23
CA GLN A 154 14.46 -8.35 -1.90
C GLN A 154 13.95 -8.62 -3.31
N ALA A 155 12.65 -8.86 -3.49
CA ALA A 155 12.06 -9.09 -4.81
C ALA A 155 12.26 -7.91 -5.76
N ALA A 156 12.15 -6.67 -5.26
CA ALA A 156 12.43 -5.48 -6.06
C ALA A 156 13.91 -5.38 -6.47
N GLN A 157 14.85 -5.72 -5.58
CA GLN A 157 16.29 -5.73 -5.87
C GLN A 157 16.70 -6.85 -6.83
N ASP A 158 16.07 -8.01 -6.73
CA ASP A 158 16.38 -9.20 -7.54
C ASP A 158 15.80 -9.11 -8.97
N ALA A 159 14.89 -8.18 -9.24
CA ALA A 159 14.22 -8.01 -10.53
C ALA A 159 15.10 -7.43 -11.66
N GLY A 160 16.42 -7.54 -11.56
CA GLY A 160 17.35 -7.05 -12.58
C GLY A 160 17.38 -7.94 -13.82
N PHE A 161 17.51 -7.30 -15.00
CA PHE A 161 17.75 -7.98 -16.27
C PHE A 161 18.96 -7.37 -16.97
N ASN A 162 19.95 -8.21 -17.33
CA ASN A 162 21.20 -7.80 -17.97
C ASN A 162 21.89 -6.58 -17.29
N GLY A 163 21.85 -6.53 -15.96
CA GLY A 163 22.48 -5.46 -15.18
C GLY A 163 21.68 -4.15 -15.08
N THR A 164 20.44 -4.11 -15.59
CA THR A 164 19.51 -2.98 -15.38
C THR A 164 18.34 -3.43 -14.53
N ASN A 165 18.01 -2.69 -13.47
CA ASN A 165 16.84 -2.94 -12.63
C ASN A 165 15.93 -1.70 -12.56
N LEU A 166 14.85 -1.73 -13.32
CA LEU A 166 13.85 -0.65 -13.34
C LEU A 166 13.07 -0.51 -12.01
N LEU A 167 13.09 -1.52 -11.15
CA LEU A 167 12.52 -1.47 -9.79
C LEU A 167 13.54 -1.02 -8.75
N ALA A 168 14.83 -0.93 -9.09
CA ALA A 168 15.87 -0.30 -8.25
C ALA A 168 16.07 1.19 -8.57
N GLY A 169 15.39 1.71 -9.60
CA GLY A 169 15.51 3.10 -10.05
C GLY A 169 16.42 3.30 -11.25
N ASP A 170 16.95 2.23 -11.85
CA ASP A 170 17.78 2.35 -13.05
C ASP A 170 16.95 2.83 -14.25
N SER A 171 17.63 3.38 -15.25
CA SER A 171 17.02 3.79 -16.50
C SER A 171 17.40 2.86 -17.65
N LEU A 172 16.43 2.51 -18.49
CA LEU A 172 16.67 1.79 -19.74
C LEU A 172 16.45 2.72 -20.93
N THR A 173 17.47 2.89 -21.77
CA THR A 173 17.35 3.61 -23.04
C THR A 173 17.28 2.62 -24.19
N ILE A 174 16.24 2.74 -25.01
CA ILE A 174 16.02 1.92 -26.21
C ILE A 174 16.14 2.83 -27.42
N ALA A 175 17.18 2.64 -28.24
CA ALA A 175 17.33 3.34 -29.50
C ALA A 175 16.50 2.66 -30.59
N PHE A 176 15.74 3.45 -31.35
CA PHE A 176 14.91 2.96 -32.46
C PHE A 176 15.60 3.11 -33.82
N ASN A 177 16.72 3.82 -33.89
CA ASN A 177 17.52 3.98 -35.10
C ASN A 177 19.02 4.04 -34.76
N GLU A 178 19.85 3.84 -35.78
CA GLU A 178 21.32 3.84 -35.67
C GLU A 178 21.92 5.26 -35.65
N LYS A 179 21.09 6.29 -35.79
CA LYS A 179 21.53 7.68 -35.81
C LYS A 179 22.01 8.10 -34.42
N THR A 180 22.94 9.05 -34.39
CA THR A 180 23.48 9.64 -33.15
C THR A 180 23.04 11.10 -33.00
N GLY A 181 23.16 11.65 -31.79
CA GLY A 181 22.83 13.05 -31.50
C GLY A 181 21.34 13.37 -31.60
N ALA A 182 21.00 14.57 -32.07
CA ALA A 182 19.61 15.06 -32.13
C ALA A 182 18.71 14.29 -33.11
N ALA A 183 19.30 13.55 -34.05
CA ALA A 183 18.57 12.73 -35.01
C ALA A 183 18.24 11.31 -34.49
N GLN A 184 18.72 10.97 -33.29
CA GLN A 184 18.46 9.68 -32.66
C GLN A 184 17.01 9.61 -32.17
N SER A 185 16.27 8.61 -32.64
CA SER A 185 14.95 8.29 -32.11
C SER A 185 15.12 7.27 -30.99
N LYS A 186 14.63 7.56 -29.78
CA LYS A 186 14.78 6.68 -28.62
C LYS A 186 13.60 6.76 -27.67
N LEU A 187 13.41 5.71 -26.89
CA LEU A 187 12.56 5.70 -25.70
C LEU A 187 13.44 5.56 -24.47
N SER A 188 13.27 6.48 -23.51
CA SER A 188 13.90 6.39 -22.21
C SER A 188 12.85 5.94 -21.19
N VAL A 189 13.03 4.76 -20.62
CA VAL A 189 12.19 4.23 -19.54
C VAL A 189 12.93 4.47 -18.24
N GLN A 190 12.44 5.42 -17.45
CA GLN A 190 12.94 5.67 -16.11
C GLN A 190 12.30 4.69 -15.14
N GLY A 191 13.12 3.89 -14.46
CA GLY A 191 12.69 3.06 -13.34
C GLY A 191 12.37 3.86 -12.10
N SER A 192 11.70 3.23 -11.14
CA SER A 192 11.39 3.79 -9.83
C SER A 192 12.03 2.92 -8.76
N ALA A 193 12.71 3.55 -7.78
CA ALA A 193 13.32 2.83 -6.67
C ALA A 193 12.24 2.31 -5.71
N LEU A 194 11.86 1.06 -5.92
CA LEU A 194 10.81 0.39 -5.18
C LEU A 194 11.37 -0.23 -3.91
N SER A 195 10.81 0.18 -2.79
CA SER A 195 10.99 -0.47 -1.49
C SER A 195 9.70 -0.35 -0.71
N ALA A 196 9.52 -1.18 0.31
CA ALA A 196 8.40 -1.08 1.22
C ALA A 196 8.31 0.34 1.82
N ASP A 197 9.45 0.95 2.14
CA ASP A 197 9.53 2.33 2.64
C ASP A 197 9.15 3.37 1.58
N ALA A 198 9.62 3.22 0.33
CA ALA A 198 9.24 4.11 -0.77
C ALA A 198 7.76 3.98 -1.15
N LEU A 199 7.14 2.83 -0.91
CA LEU A 199 5.70 2.60 -1.03
C LEU A 199 4.89 3.18 0.15
N GLY A 200 5.54 3.81 1.13
CA GLY A 200 4.88 4.38 2.31
C GLY A 200 4.39 3.34 3.31
N LEU A 201 4.73 2.06 3.09
CA LEU A 201 4.57 1.06 4.13
C LEU A 201 5.66 1.39 5.15
N GLY A 202 5.37 1.59 6.44
CA GLY A 202 6.38 1.54 7.50
C GLY A 202 6.40 0.19 8.21
N ARG A 203 7.20 0.09 9.28
CA ARG A 203 7.28 -1.12 10.09
C ARG A 203 6.18 -1.14 11.13
N PHE A 204 5.66 -2.34 11.44
CA PHE A 204 4.91 -2.52 12.67
C PHE A 204 5.86 -2.63 13.85
N VAL A 205 5.49 -2.01 14.96
CA VAL A 205 6.17 -2.16 16.25
C VAL A 205 5.16 -2.54 17.32
N ASP A 206 5.65 -3.24 18.33
CA ASP A 206 4.90 -3.55 19.52
C ASP A 206 4.88 -2.33 20.46
N SER A 207 3.94 -1.42 20.22
CA SER A 207 3.75 -0.23 21.05
C SER A 207 2.28 0.14 21.21
N ALA A 208 1.94 0.61 22.42
CA ALA A 208 0.67 1.25 22.78
C ALA A 208 0.60 2.72 22.34
N MET A 209 1.75 3.33 22.06
CA MET A 209 1.86 4.73 21.70
C MET A 209 1.64 4.89 20.20
N GLY A 210 0.98 5.98 19.82
CA GLY A 210 0.88 6.36 18.41
C GLY A 210 2.28 6.60 17.83
N GLN A 211 2.56 5.98 16.70
CA GLN A 211 3.86 6.08 16.05
C GLN A 211 3.96 7.37 15.22
N ALA A 212 5.11 8.03 15.32
CA ALA A 212 5.47 9.14 14.45
C ALA A 212 6.11 8.63 13.16
N GLY A 213 5.88 9.33 12.05
CA GLY A 213 6.40 8.95 10.73
C GLY A 213 5.58 7.82 10.08
N ALA A 214 6.25 6.93 9.35
CA ALA A 214 5.61 5.88 8.57
C ALA A 214 5.32 4.59 9.37
N ASN A 215 5.92 4.43 10.56
CA ASN A 215 5.75 3.22 11.37
C ASN A 215 4.34 3.14 12.00
N PHE A 216 3.96 1.93 12.41
CA PHE A 216 2.62 1.63 12.93
C PHE A 216 2.70 0.95 14.30
N GLY A 217 1.93 1.42 15.28
CA GLY A 217 1.76 0.74 16.56
C GLY A 217 0.68 -0.34 16.47
N VAL A 218 1.02 -1.61 16.71
CA VAL A 218 0.06 -2.73 16.59
C VAL A 218 -1.07 -2.67 17.62
N GLN A 219 -0.86 -1.96 18.73
CA GLN A 219 -1.86 -1.84 19.79
C GLN A 219 -2.74 -0.58 19.63
N ASN A 220 -2.48 0.26 18.62
CA ASN A 220 -3.20 1.51 18.41
C ASN A 220 -4.12 1.40 17.19
N ASN A 221 -5.42 1.59 17.37
CA ASN A 221 -6.38 1.42 16.27
C ASN A 221 -6.22 2.47 15.15
N ALA A 222 -5.78 3.68 15.49
CA ALA A 222 -5.52 4.71 14.49
C ALA A 222 -4.33 4.34 13.59
N ASP A 223 -3.27 3.75 14.15
CA ASP A 223 -2.12 3.29 13.37
C ASP A 223 -2.45 2.03 12.54
N LEU A 224 -3.32 1.15 13.02
CA LEU A 224 -3.86 0.05 12.19
C LEU A 224 -4.65 0.58 10.99
N GLY A 225 -5.44 1.64 11.18
CA GLY A 225 -6.12 2.35 10.09
C GLY A 225 -5.14 2.95 9.08
N LYS A 226 -4.12 3.67 9.55
CA LYS A 226 -3.05 4.20 8.71
C LYS A 226 -2.32 3.10 7.92
N ALA A 227 -2.08 1.94 8.53
CA ALA A 227 -1.44 0.82 7.84
C ALA A 227 -2.31 0.27 6.70
N ALA A 228 -3.63 0.19 6.89
CA ALA A 228 -4.56 -0.21 5.84
C ALA A 228 -4.60 0.80 4.67
N ASP A 229 -4.59 2.09 4.99
CA ASP A 229 -4.51 3.16 3.99
C ASP A 229 -3.18 3.11 3.23
N ALA A 230 -2.07 2.91 3.95
CA ALA A 230 -0.74 2.76 3.35
C ALA A 230 -0.67 1.57 2.38
N LEU A 231 -1.26 0.43 2.74
CA LEU A 231 -1.37 -0.74 1.84
C LEU A 231 -2.19 -0.43 0.58
N THR A 232 -3.29 0.31 0.73
CA THR A 232 -4.14 0.73 -0.40
C THR A 232 -3.40 1.68 -1.34
N ASN A 233 -2.64 2.63 -0.79
CA ASN A 233 -1.83 3.57 -1.55
C ASN A 233 -0.65 2.88 -2.25
N ALA A 234 0.00 1.92 -1.57
CA ALA A 234 1.06 1.10 -2.16
C ALA A 234 0.54 0.30 -3.36
N LEU A 235 -0.61 -0.35 -3.24
CA LEU A 235 -1.26 -1.08 -4.33
C LEU A 235 -1.60 -0.16 -5.52
N THR A 236 -2.11 1.04 -5.24
CA THR A 236 -2.42 2.03 -6.29
C THR A 236 -1.15 2.47 -7.02
N SER A 237 -0.06 2.73 -6.28
CA SER A 237 1.23 3.11 -6.86
C SER A 237 1.81 2.00 -7.73
N LEU A 238 1.76 0.74 -7.28
CA LEU A 238 2.21 -0.41 -8.06
C LEU A 238 1.40 -0.60 -9.36
N LYS A 239 0.08 -0.42 -9.31
CA LYS A 239 -0.77 -0.47 -10.51
C LYS A 239 -0.44 0.63 -11.50
N SER A 240 -0.18 1.85 -11.01
CA SER A 240 0.25 2.97 -11.86
C SER A 240 1.59 2.67 -12.53
N LEU A 241 2.58 2.19 -11.77
CA LEU A 241 3.87 1.79 -12.32
C LEU A 241 3.74 0.68 -13.38
N SER A 242 2.96 -0.35 -13.09
CA SER A 242 2.68 -1.44 -14.04
C SER A 242 2.01 -0.93 -15.32
N SER A 243 1.11 0.05 -15.22
CA SER A 243 0.46 0.66 -16.37
C SER A 243 1.45 1.46 -17.23
N THR A 244 2.34 2.24 -16.60
CA THR A 244 3.39 2.98 -17.30
C THR A 244 4.36 2.04 -18.02
N LEU A 245 4.83 0.98 -17.35
CA LEU A 245 5.70 -0.02 -17.97
C LEU A 245 4.98 -0.75 -19.13
N GLY A 246 3.70 -1.07 -18.96
CA GLY A 246 2.87 -1.66 -20.02
C GLY A 246 2.74 -0.77 -21.26
N SER A 247 2.49 0.53 -21.06
CA SER A 247 2.43 1.50 -22.17
C SER A 247 3.77 1.61 -22.91
N ASN A 248 4.88 1.68 -22.17
CA ASN A 248 6.22 1.68 -22.76
C ASN A 248 6.49 0.40 -23.57
N LEU A 249 6.07 -0.76 -23.06
CA LEU A 249 6.19 -2.04 -23.77
C LEU A 249 5.40 -2.02 -25.09
N SER A 250 4.17 -1.50 -25.11
CA SER A 250 3.38 -1.38 -26.34
C SER A 250 4.07 -0.49 -27.39
N VAL A 251 4.73 0.60 -26.97
CA VAL A 251 5.52 1.44 -27.87
C VAL A 251 6.69 0.66 -28.47
N VAL A 252 7.42 -0.09 -27.63
CA VAL A 252 8.56 -0.92 -28.07
C VAL A 252 8.10 -1.98 -29.07
N GLN A 253 7.01 -2.70 -28.79
CA GLN A 253 6.45 -3.71 -29.69
C GLN A 253 6.04 -3.11 -31.03
N THR A 254 5.31 -1.99 -31.02
CA THR A 254 4.89 -1.29 -32.24
C THR A 254 6.11 -0.86 -33.08
N ARG A 255 7.16 -0.34 -32.44
CA ARG A 255 8.40 0.05 -33.12
C ARG A 255 9.16 -1.16 -33.65
N GLN A 256 9.20 -2.25 -32.90
CA GLN A 256 9.85 -3.49 -33.33
C GLN A 256 9.20 -4.01 -34.62
N ASP A 257 7.88 -4.04 -34.68
CA ASP A 257 7.15 -4.55 -35.85
C ASP A 257 7.27 -3.62 -37.06
N PHE A 258 7.19 -2.30 -36.85
CA PHE A 258 7.48 -1.33 -37.90
C PHE A 258 8.90 -1.53 -38.48
N THR A 259 9.90 -1.71 -37.62
CA THR A 259 11.28 -1.90 -38.08
C THR A 259 11.43 -3.20 -38.86
N LYS A 260 10.81 -4.31 -38.43
CA LYS A 260 10.80 -5.57 -39.20
C LYS A 260 10.20 -5.36 -40.59
N GLN A 261 9.02 -4.75 -40.67
CA GLN A 261 8.36 -4.47 -41.95
C GLN A 261 9.21 -3.57 -42.85
N MET A 262 9.87 -2.57 -42.27
CA MET A 262 10.78 -1.69 -43.02
C MET A 262 11.98 -2.48 -43.56
N VAL A 263 12.55 -3.39 -42.77
CA VAL A 263 13.64 -4.27 -43.20
C VAL A 263 13.19 -5.16 -44.35
N ASP A 264 12.02 -5.79 -44.27
CA ASP A 264 11.50 -6.68 -45.33
C ASP A 264 11.29 -5.94 -46.66
N VAL A 265 10.76 -4.71 -46.60
CA VAL A 265 10.57 -3.84 -47.78
C VAL A 265 11.91 -3.40 -48.36
N LEU A 266 12.87 -3.01 -47.52
CA LEU A 266 14.20 -2.60 -47.96
C LEU A 266 14.99 -3.78 -48.57
N ASP A 267 14.86 -4.98 -48.01
CA ASP A 267 15.48 -6.18 -48.53
C ASP A 267 14.95 -6.50 -49.93
N THR A 268 13.62 -6.54 -50.09
CA THR A 268 12.96 -6.72 -51.38
C THR A 268 13.32 -5.62 -52.38
N GLY A 269 13.33 -4.36 -51.94
CA GLY A 269 13.69 -3.22 -52.77
C GLY A 269 15.15 -3.29 -53.25
N SER A 270 16.07 -3.69 -52.37
CA SER A 270 17.49 -3.88 -52.72
C SER A 270 17.67 -5.02 -53.72
N ALA A 271 16.96 -6.13 -53.52
CA ALA A 271 16.93 -7.25 -54.45
C ALA A 271 16.43 -6.81 -55.83
N ASN A 272 15.37 -6.01 -55.91
CA ASN A 272 14.87 -5.52 -57.20
C ASN A 272 15.82 -4.53 -57.92
N LEU A 273 16.64 -3.78 -57.19
CA LEU A 273 17.62 -2.87 -57.78
C LEU A 273 18.90 -3.57 -58.25
N VAL A 274 19.24 -4.70 -57.63
CA VAL A 274 20.50 -5.43 -57.89
C VAL A 274 20.29 -6.66 -58.76
N ASN A 275 19.15 -7.34 -58.61
CA ASN A 275 18.86 -8.54 -59.37
C ASN A 275 18.60 -8.18 -60.84
N ALA A 276 19.36 -8.81 -61.73
CA ALA A 276 19.13 -8.70 -63.16
C ALA A 276 17.87 -9.48 -63.55
N ASP A 277 17.12 -8.96 -64.53
CA ASP A 277 16.04 -9.72 -65.15
C ASP A 277 16.66 -10.85 -65.98
N MET A 278 16.56 -12.07 -65.45
CA MET A 278 17.10 -13.28 -66.09
C MET A 278 16.56 -13.49 -67.51
N ASN A 279 15.35 -13.07 -67.83
CA ASN A 279 14.81 -13.23 -69.19
C ASN A 279 15.47 -12.25 -70.16
N ALA A 280 15.66 -11.00 -69.74
CA ALA A 280 16.34 -9.99 -70.55
C ALA A 280 17.83 -10.31 -70.74
N GLU A 281 18.51 -10.75 -69.67
CA GLU A 281 19.90 -11.22 -69.74
C GLU A 281 20.03 -12.48 -70.61
N ALA A 282 19.11 -13.45 -70.49
CA ALA A 282 19.11 -14.64 -71.34
C ALA A 282 18.91 -14.30 -72.82
N ALA A 283 17.96 -13.40 -73.15
CA ALA A 283 17.73 -12.94 -74.51
C ALA A 283 18.94 -12.18 -75.07
N THR A 284 19.57 -11.31 -74.25
CA THR A 284 20.77 -10.55 -74.62
C THR A 284 21.96 -11.47 -74.84
N SER A 285 22.15 -12.47 -73.98
CA SER A 285 23.17 -13.51 -74.12
C SER A 285 22.98 -14.33 -75.40
N GLN A 286 21.75 -14.74 -75.70
CA GLN A 286 21.42 -15.45 -76.94
C GLN A 286 21.66 -14.59 -78.18
N ALA A 287 21.26 -13.32 -78.13
CA ALA A 287 21.51 -12.36 -79.22
C ALA A 287 23.00 -12.11 -79.42
N LEU A 288 23.78 -12.00 -78.33
CA LEU A 288 25.23 -11.87 -78.37
C LEU A 288 25.89 -13.10 -79.01
N SER A 289 25.51 -14.31 -78.59
CA SER A 289 26.00 -15.57 -79.19
C SER A 289 25.69 -15.63 -80.70
N THR A 290 24.47 -15.26 -81.09
CA THR A 290 24.07 -15.18 -82.51
C THR A 290 24.92 -14.17 -83.28
N ARG A 291 25.11 -12.97 -82.70
CA ARG A 291 25.95 -11.91 -83.30
C ARG A 291 27.41 -12.33 -83.41
N GLN A 292 27.97 -13.04 -82.42
CA GLN A 292 29.32 -13.58 -82.49
C GLN A 292 29.45 -14.63 -83.61
N SER A 293 28.48 -15.54 -83.74
CA SER A 293 28.43 -16.50 -84.84
C SER A 293 28.36 -15.81 -86.22
N LEU A 294 27.55 -14.75 -86.34
CA LEU A 294 27.48 -13.93 -87.56
C LEU A 294 28.77 -13.16 -87.82
N ALA A 295 29.42 -12.60 -86.79
CA ALA A 295 30.69 -11.89 -86.93
C ALA A 295 31.83 -12.83 -87.36
N ILE A 296 31.89 -14.05 -86.81
CA ILE A 296 32.85 -15.09 -87.22
C ILE A 296 32.58 -15.52 -88.67
N SER A 297 31.31 -15.74 -89.03
CA SER A 297 30.92 -16.09 -90.40
C SER A 297 31.25 -14.98 -91.40
N ALA A 298 30.96 -13.73 -91.06
CA ALA A 298 31.28 -12.56 -91.87
C ALA A 298 32.81 -12.35 -92.02
N LEU A 299 33.59 -12.57 -90.96
CA LEU A 299 35.06 -12.54 -91.01
C LEU A 299 35.61 -13.69 -91.88
N SER A 300 35.03 -14.88 -91.79
CA SER A 300 35.37 -16.02 -92.66
C SER A 300 35.09 -15.68 -94.12
N LEU A 301 33.91 -15.15 -94.43
CA LEU A 301 33.52 -14.68 -95.77
C LEU A 301 34.44 -13.56 -96.28
N ALA A 302 34.81 -12.59 -95.44
CA ALA A 302 35.73 -11.53 -95.82
C ALA A 302 37.15 -12.07 -96.13
N ASN A 303 37.64 -13.04 -95.35
CA ASN A 303 38.91 -13.71 -95.62
C ASN A 303 38.85 -14.57 -96.90
N GLN A 304 37.74 -15.28 -97.14
CA GLN A 304 37.50 -16.00 -98.39
C GLN A 304 37.41 -15.06 -99.59
N ALA A 305 36.72 -13.92 -99.47
CA ALA A 305 36.65 -12.90 -100.52
C ALA A 305 38.03 -12.32 -100.84
N ASN A 306 38.85 -12.00 -99.83
CA ASN A 306 40.23 -11.55 -100.02
C ASN A 306 41.11 -12.61 -100.71
N GLN A 307 40.95 -13.90 -100.40
CA GLN A 307 41.65 -14.99 -101.08
C GLN A 307 41.15 -15.20 -102.52
N GLY A 308 39.85 -15.06 -102.78
CA GLY A 308 39.26 -15.12 -104.12
C GLY A 308 39.73 -13.98 -105.03
N ILE A 309 39.87 -12.76 -104.49
CA ILE A 309 40.48 -11.63 -105.21
C ILE A 309 41.95 -11.93 -105.55
N LEU A 310 42.68 -12.58 -104.63
CA LEU A 310 44.07 -13.01 -104.85
C LEU A 310 44.20 -14.13 -105.90
N GLN A 311 43.18 -14.96 -106.11
CA GLN A 311 43.14 -15.93 -107.23
C GLN A 311 42.82 -15.26 -108.58
N LEU A 312 42.03 -14.19 -108.59
CA LEU A 312 41.69 -13.40 -109.79
C LEU A 312 42.83 -12.50 -110.28
N LEU A 313 43.73 -12.09 -109.38
CA LEU A 313 44.89 -11.26 -109.69
C LEU A 313 46.17 -12.08 -109.98
N ARG A 314 46.04 -13.40 -110.17
CA ARG A 314 47.13 -14.32 -110.51
C ARG A 314 47.06 -14.82 -111.94
#